data_AF-A0A3C0AKT3-F1
#
_entry.id   AF-A0A3C0AKT3-F1
#
_cell.length_a   1.000
_cell.length_b   1.000
_cell.length_c   1.000
_cell.angle_alpha   90.00
_cell.angle_beta   90.00
_cell.angle_gamma   90.00
#
_symmetry.space_group_name_H-M   'P 1'
#
loop_
_entity.id
_entity.type
_entity.pdbx_description
1 polymer ?
#
loop_
_entity_poly.entity_id
_entity_poly.type
_entity_poly.pdbx_seq_one_letter_code
_entity_poly.pdbx_strand_id
1 'polypeptide(L)'
;MWEGKRELWVKTSPSFIPDQSLYSGLRYQPAPADELTHSAGHVVADFIEAAHERGLEVYFQVQAAIPPGYRVQFGGPVEEDIPRLPDGSLPRRRVANNGSLASPHIIEYQHALIRDLLNQYPDIDGLRFDWPEYPPYFLDSAFFDFSEHARQAAGRLGYNFENMQSDSQALYQKLNGGLTNYDLG
;
A
#
# COMPACT_ATOMS: atom_id res chain seq x y z
N MET A 1 -28.76 -19.38 -15.55
CA MET A 1 -28.72 -19.52 -14.07
C MET A 1 -28.67 -18.16 -13.36
N TRP A 2 -29.35 -17.12 -13.88
CA TRP A 2 -29.29 -15.73 -13.38
C TRP A 2 -30.61 -14.94 -13.58
N GLU A 3 -31.77 -15.60 -13.63
CA GLU A 3 -33.05 -14.88 -13.62
C GLU A 3 -33.48 -14.58 -12.17
N GLY A 4 -33.80 -13.32 -11.87
CA GLY A 4 -34.39 -12.89 -10.59
C GLY A 4 -33.42 -12.53 -9.47
N LYS A 5 -32.10 -12.69 -9.63
CA LYS A 5 -31.11 -12.21 -8.64
C LYS A 5 -30.83 -10.72 -8.83
N ARG A 6 -31.00 -9.92 -7.76
CA ARG A 6 -30.82 -8.45 -7.77
C ARG A 6 -29.51 -7.98 -7.11
N GLU A 7 -28.84 -8.84 -6.36
CA GLU A 7 -27.67 -8.48 -5.56
C GLU A 7 -26.63 -9.61 -5.59
N LEU A 8 -25.35 -9.22 -5.47
CA LEU A 8 -24.21 -10.10 -5.36
C LEU A 8 -23.51 -9.83 -4.02
N TRP A 9 -23.33 -10.88 -3.23
CA TRP A 9 -22.55 -10.83 -1.99
C TRP A 9 -21.18 -11.45 -2.26
N VAL A 10 -20.12 -10.73 -1.89
CA VAL A 10 -18.73 -11.17 -2.08
C VAL A 10 -18.07 -11.27 -0.71
N LYS A 11 -17.47 -12.42 -0.44
CA LYS A 11 -16.57 -12.64 0.70
C LYS A 11 -15.16 -12.89 0.15
N THR A 12 -14.16 -12.30 0.78
CA THR A 12 -12.75 -12.47 0.43
C THR A 12 -11.98 -13.06 1.60
N SER A 13 -11.01 -13.92 1.29
CA SER A 13 -10.11 -14.54 2.26
C SER A 13 -8.70 -14.63 1.68
N PRO A 14 -7.66 -14.75 2.51
CA PRO A 14 -6.33 -15.10 2.04
C PRO A 14 -6.37 -16.38 1.18
N SER A 15 -5.47 -16.49 0.20
CA SER A 15 -5.35 -17.70 -0.63
C SER A 15 -4.46 -18.78 -0.02
N PHE A 16 -3.82 -18.48 1.11
CA PHE A 16 -2.92 -19.38 1.83
C PHE A 16 -3.00 -19.12 3.34
N ILE A 17 -2.45 -20.04 4.14
CA ILE A 17 -2.32 -19.87 5.58
C ILE A 17 -1.01 -19.13 5.85
N PRO A 18 -1.02 -17.89 6.38
CA PRO A 18 0.21 -17.14 6.59
C PRO A 18 1.12 -17.80 7.63
N ASP A 19 2.42 -17.83 7.36
CA ASP A 19 3.41 -18.24 8.35
C ASP A 19 3.59 -17.12 9.39
N GLN A 20 2.88 -17.26 10.51
CA GLN A 20 2.88 -16.30 11.61
C GLN A 20 4.28 -16.05 12.20
N SER A 21 5.23 -16.97 12.03
CA SER A 21 6.60 -16.77 12.52
C SER A 21 7.32 -15.64 11.78
N LEU A 22 7.01 -15.42 10.50
CA LEU A 22 7.59 -14.35 9.68
C LEU A 22 7.14 -12.95 10.12
N TYR A 23 5.99 -12.85 10.80
CA TYR A 23 5.39 -11.59 11.23
C TYR A 23 5.53 -11.35 12.74
N SER A 24 6.28 -12.20 13.44
CA SER A 24 6.44 -12.11 14.89
C SER A 24 7.00 -10.75 15.30
N GLY A 25 6.30 -10.06 16.21
CA GLY A 25 6.69 -8.74 16.71
C GLY A 25 6.45 -7.57 15.76
N LEU A 26 5.95 -7.82 14.54
CA LEU A 26 5.63 -6.75 13.60
C LEU A 26 4.35 -6.01 14.02
N ARG A 27 4.33 -4.70 13.77
CA ARG A 27 3.15 -3.85 14.03
C ARG A 27 1.93 -4.31 13.23
N TYR A 28 2.15 -4.70 11.98
CA TYR A 28 1.11 -5.18 11.09
C TYR A 28 1.16 -6.70 11.00
N GLN A 29 0.00 -7.33 11.03
CA GLN A 29 -0.16 -8.78 11.01
C GLN A 29 -0.98 -9.19 9.78
N PRO A 30 -0.71 -10.35 9.16
CA PRO A 30 -1.43 -10.79 7.98
C PRO A 30 -2.89 -11.12 8.35
N ALA A 31 -3.80 -11.01 7.39
CA ALA A 31 -5.17 -11.46 7.61
C ALA A 31 -5.20 -12.96 7.96
N PRO A 32 -5.98 -13.38 8.97
CA PRO A 32 -6.04 -14.77 9.37
C PRO A 32 -6.70 -15.63 8.27
N ALA A 33 -6.22 -16.86 8.13
CA ALA A 33 -6.91 -17.87 7.34
C ALA A 33 -8.29 -18.18 7.93
N ASP A 34 -9.23 -18.51 7.06
CA ASP A 34 -10.59 -18.89 7.43
C ASP A 34 -11.08 -20.11 6.61
N GLU A 35 -12.34 -20.50 6.79
CA GLU A 35 -12.93 -21.64 6.09
C GLU A 35 -12.79 -21.58 4.57
N LEU A 36 -12.90 -20.39 3.97
CA LEU A 36 -12.71 -20.22 2.53
C LEU A 36 -11.24 -20.38 2.14
N THR A 37 -10.31 -19.90 2.96
CA THR A 37 -8.87 -20.13 2.78
C THR A 37 -8.56 -21.62 2.75
N HIS A 38 -9.09 -22.38 3.71
CA HIS A 38 -8.86 -23.83 3.82
C HIS A 38 -9.51 -24.61 2.68
N SER A 39 -10.73 -24.25 2.27
CA SER A 39 -11.46 -25.00 1.24
C SER A 39 -11.05 -24.64 -0.19
N ALA A 40 -10.64 -23.39 -0.46
CA ALA A 40 -10.42 -22.89 -1.82
C ALA A 40 -9.06 -22.20 -2.03
N GLY A 41 -8.16 -22.18 -1.05
CA GLY A 41 -6.85 -21.53 -1.18
C GLY A 41 -5.97 -22.12 -2.30
N HIS A 42 -6.10 -23.43 -2.55
CA HIS A 42 -5.39 -24.14 -3.61
C HIS A 42 -5.65 -23.60 -5.02
N VAL A 43 -6.79 -22.94 -5.25
CA VAL A 43 -7.19 -22.41 -6.58
C VAL A 43 -6.14 -21.48 -7.18
N VAL A 44 -5.39 -20.75 -6.34
CA VAL A 44 -4.30 -19.87 -6.84
C VAL A 44 -3.12 -20.70 -7.36
N ALA A 45 -2.77 -21.80 -6.69
CA ALA A 45 -1.70 -22.70 -7.14
C ALA A 45 -2.10 -23.41 -8.44
N ASP A 46 -3.32 -23.94 -8.51
CA ASP A 46 -3.86 -24.58 -9.72
C ASP A 46 -3.87 -23.61 -10.91
N PHE A 47 -4.19 -22.33 -10.66
CA PHE A 47 -4.14 -21.29 -11.69
C PHE A 47 -2.71 -21.05 -12.20
N ILE A 48 -1.72 -21.01 -11.31
CA ILE A 48 -0.31 -20.83 -11.68
C ILE A 48 0.14 -21.99 -12.57
N GLU A 49 -0.09 -23.23 -12.14
CA GLU A 49 0.25 -24.44 -12.91
C GLU A 49 -0.39 -24.39 -14.31
N ALA A 50 -1.69 -24.13 -14.38
CA ALA A 50 -2.41 -24.04 -15.65
C ALA A 50 -1.90 -22.90 -16.55
N ALA A 51 -1.44 -21.78 -15.99
CA ALA A 51 -0.84 -20.70 -16.76
C ALA A 51 0.49 -21.13 -17.37
N HIS A 52 1.35 -21.79 -16.59
CA HIS A 52 2.64 -22.30 -17.08
C HIS A 52 2.49 -23.39 -18.14
N GLU A 53 1.52 -24.30 -18.01
CA GLU A 53 1.19 -25.29 -19.06
C GLU A 53 0.86 -24.64 -20.41
N ARG A 54 0.41 -23.38 -20.39
CA ARG A 54 0.06 -22.58 -21.57
C ARG A 54 1.19 -21.63 -22.00
N GLY A 55 2.36 -21.71 -21.37
CA GLY A 55 3.49 -20.84 -21.64
C GLY A 55 3.26 -19.39 -21.23
N LEU A 56 2.42 -19.13 -20.22
CA LEU A 56 2.18 -17.81 -19.67
C LEU A 56 3.02 -17.60 -18.41
N GLU A 57 3.62 -16.41 -18.27
CA GLU A 57 4.26 -15.98 -17.04
C GLU A 57 3.21 -15.43 -16.06
N VAL A 58 3.37 -15.73 -14.77
CA VAL A 58 2.51 -15.28 -13.69
C VAL A 58 3.26 -14.36 -12.75
N TYR A 59 2.81 -13.11 -12.68
CA TYR A 59 3.33 -12.11 -11.75
C TYR A 59 2.30 -11.79 -10.69
N PHE A 60 2.71 -11.81 -9.43
CA PHE A 60 1.87 -11.38 -8.33
C PHE A 60 1.97 -9.87 -8.15
N GLN A 61 0.82 -9.19 -8.24
CA GLN A 61 0.74 -7.77 -7.92
C GLN A 61 0.58 -7.59 -6.40
N VAL A 62 1.54 -6.89 -5.77
CA VAL A 62 1.56 -6.66 -4.32
C VAL A 62 1.53 -5.15 -4.04
N GLN A 63 0.65 -4.71 -3.14
CA GLN A 63 0.58 -3.31 -2.73
C GLN A 63 1.87 -2.92 -2.00
N ALA A 64 2.48 -1.78 -2.35
CA ALA A 64 3.75 -1.38 -1.75
C ALA A 64 3.62 -0.83 -0.32
N ALA A 65 2.47 -0.23 0.03
CA ALA A 65 2.37 0.59 1.23
C ALA A 65 1.00 0.55 1.94
N ILE A 66 0.22 -0.53 1.80
CA ILE A 66 -1.11 -0.65 2.44
C ILE A 66 -1.15 -1.91 3.32
N PRO A 67 -0.78 -1.83 4.60
CA PRO A 67 -0.86 -2.96 5.51
C PRO A 67 -2.20 -3.03 6.26
N PRO A 68 -2.62 -4.21 6.76
CA PRO A 68 -2.53 -5.48 6.07
C PRO A 68 -3.61 -5.50 4.98
N GLY A 69 -3.25 -5.12 3.75
CA GLY A 69 -4.25 -4.92 2.70
C GLY A 69 -3.90 -5.66 1.42
N TYR A 70 -4.66 -6.71 1.09
CA TYR A 70 -4.69 -7.26 -0.27
C TYR A 70 -5.45 -6.34 -1.25
N ARG A 71 -6.19 -5.35 -0.74
CA ARG A 71 -6.81 -4.25 -1.52
C ARG A 71 -6.74 -2.93 -0.76
N VAL A 72 -6.70 -1.84 -1.52
CA VAL A 72 -6.67 -0.44 -1.05
C VAL A 72 -7.77 -0.09 -0.03
N GLN A 73 -8.91 -0.79 -0.07
CA GLN A 73 -10.11 -0.48 0.72
C GLN A 73 -10.23 -1.26 2.03
N PHE A 74 -9.47 -2.35 2.21
CA PHE A 74 -9.64 -3.27 3.35
C PHE A 74 -8.48 -3.24 4.34
N GLY A 75 -7.40 -2.53 4.02
CA GLY A 75 -6.29 -2.25 4.93
C GLY A 75 -6.08 -0.75 5.13
N GLY A 76 -5.12 -0.42 5.98
CA GLY A 76 -4.68 0.93 6.21
C GLY A 76 -3.64 1.01 7.34
N PRO A 77 -2.71 1.96 7.25
CA PRO A 77 -1.74 2.22 8.30
C PRO A 77 -2.42 2.69 9.59
N VAL A 78 -1.77 2.46 10.72
CA VAL A 78 -2.06 3.21 11.95
C VAL A 78 -1.65 4.67 11.78
N GLU A 79 -2.15 5.56 12.65
CA GLU A 79 -2.01 7.00 12.47
C GLU A 79 -0.55 7.48 12.34
N GLU A 80 0.37 6.88 13.11
CA GLU A 80 1.79 7.21 13.10
C GLU A 80 2.45 6.93 11.74
N ASP A 81 1.92 5.94 11.03
CA ASP A 81 2.41 5.53 9.71
C ASP A 81 1.66 6.25 8.57
N ILE A 82 0.68 7.13 8.85
CA ILE A 82 -0.01 7.91 7.80
C ILE A 82 0.89 9.05 7.32
N PRO A 83 1.04 9.26 5.99
CA PRO A 83 1.80 10.40 5.47
C PRO A 83 1.20 11.74 5.93
N ARG A 84 2.05 12.73 6.14
CA ARG A 84 1.65 14.08 6.59
C ARG A 84 1.81 15.12 5.49
N LEU A 85 0.95 16.14 5.56
CA LEU A 85 1.11 17.39 4.80
C LEU A 85 2.32 18.19 5.31
N PRO A 86 2.81 19.19 4.56
CA PRO A 86 3.98 19.97 4.98
C PRO A 86 3.80 20.70 6.32
N ASP A 87 2.57 21.02 6.72
CA ASP A 87 2.26 21.58 8.05
C ASP A 87 2.22 20.53 9.18
N GLY A 88 2.52 19.26 8.87
CA GLY A 88 2.48 18.14 9.80
C GLY A 88 1.08 17.57 10.04
N SER A 89 0.04 18.13 9.43
CA SER A 89 -1.32 17.66 9.61
C SER A 89 -1.62 16.39 8.82
N LEU A 90 -2.65 15.66 9.26
CA LEU A 90 -3.21 14.55 8.50
C LEU A 90 -3.97 15.09 7.27
N PRO A 91 -3.83 14.45 6.09
CA PRO A 91 -4.60 14.83 4.92
C PRO A 91 -6.09 14.60 5.11
N ARG A 92 -6.90 15.60 4.73
CA ARG A 92 -8.36 15.59 4.96
C ARG A 92 -9.12 14.67 4.01
N ARG A 93 -8.61 14.46 2.80
CA ARG A 93 -9.21 13.58 1.78
C ARG A 93 -8.16 12.63 1.26
N ARG A 94 -8.48 11.35 1.26
CA ARG A 94 -7.62 10.30 0.74
C ARG A 94 -8.47 9.31 -0.05
N VAL A 95 -8.05 9.04 -1.29
CA VAL A 95 -8.61 7.93 -2.09
C VAL A 95 -7.89 6.63 -1.75
N ALA A 96 -6.57 6.70 -1.53
CA ALA A 96 -5.75 5.54 -1.21
C ALA A 96 -5.31 5.56 0.26
N ASN A 97 -5.45 4.42 0.94
CA ASN A 97 -5.06 4.23 2.34
C ASN A 97 -3.58 3.82 2.49
N ASN A 98 -2.68 4.40 1.70
CA ASN A 98 -1.25 4.14 1.82
C ASN A 98 -0.71 4.68 3.15
N GLY A 99 0.22 3.98 3.77
CA GLY A 99 1.08 4.58 4.77
C GLY A 99 2.27 5.28 4.13
N SER A 100 3.12 5.83 4.99
CA SER A 100 4.39 6.42 4.61
C SER A 100 5.23 5.35 3.91
N LEU A 101 5.69 5.65 2.71
CA LEU A 101 6.65 4.82 1.98
C LEU A 101 7.97 4.64 2.76
N ALA A 102 8.23 5.51 3.74
CA ALA A 102 9.41 5.47 4.60
C ALA A 102 9.18 4.77 5.94
N SER A 103 7.97 4.31 6.25
CA SER A 103 7.69 3.64 7.53
C SER A 103 8.47 2.33 7.64
N PRO A 104 9.32 2.16 8.68
CA PRO A 104 10.04 0.91 8.90
C PRO A 104 9.07 -0.24 9.16
N HIS A 105 7.93 0.01 9.80
CA HIS A 105 6.95 -1.03 10.11
C HIS A 105 6.23 -1.56 8.88
N ILE A 106 5.96 -0.68 7.91
CA ILE A 106 5.37 -1.08 6.62
C ILE A 106 6.41 -1.86 5.81
N ILE A 107 7.65 -1.38 5.77
CA ILE A 107 8.75 -2.07 5.05
C ILE A 107 9.00 -3.46 5.65
N GLU A 108 9.05 -3.59 6.98
CA GLU A 108 9.22 -4.87 7.68
C GLU A 108 8.07 -5.84 7.39
N TYR A 109 6.83 -5.36 7.46
CA TYR A 109 5.66 -6.15 7.08
C TYR A 109 5.73 -6.60 5.61
N GLN A 110 6.13 -5.71 4.70
CA GLN A 110 6.25 -6.00 3.29
C GLN A 110 7.30 -7.08 3.03
N HIS A 111 8.44 -7.04 3.74
CA HIS A 111 9.45 -8.09 3.67
C HIS A 111 8.92 -9.44 4.18
N ALA A 112 8.15 -9.46 5.26
CA ALA A 112 7.53 -10.69 5.76
C ALA A 112 6.52 -11.25 4.75
N LEU A 113 5.64 -10.40 4.21
CA LEU A 113 4.65 -10.77 3.21
C LEU A 113 5.28 -11.33 1.92
N ILE A 114 6.34 -10.69 1.42
CA ILE A 114 7.05 -11.17 0.22
C ILE A 114 7.65 -12.55 0.48
N ARG A 115 8.30 -12.76 1.64
CA ARG A 115 8.87 -14.07 1.97
C ARG A 115 7.79 -15.14 2.07
N ASP A 116 6.68 -14.83 2.72
CA ASP A 116 5.56 -15.75 2.84
C ASP A 116 4.98 -16.09 1.46
N LEU A 117 4.72 -15.09 0.61
CA LEU A 117 4.23 -15.31 -0.76
C LEU A 117 5.17 -16.21 -1.58
N LEU A 118 6.49 -15.97 -1.53
CA LEU A 118 7.47 -16.78 -2.26
C LEU A 118 7.61 -18.19 -1.68
N ASN A 119 7.38 -18.38 -0.38
CA ASN A 119 7.34 -19.71 0.23
C ASN A 119 6.09 -20.50 -0.19
N GLN A 120 4.94 -19.82 -0.31
CA GLN A 120 3.66 -20.45 -0.67
C GLN A 120 3.51 -20.67 -2.17
N TYR A 121 4.08 -19.80 -2.99
CA TYR A 121 4.00 -19.84 -4.44
C TYR A 121 5.40 -19.72 -5.05
N PRO A 122 6.25 -20.75 -4.91
CA PRO A 122 7.64 -20.70 -5.37
C PRO A 122 7.77 -20.64 -6.90
N ASP A 123 6.73 -21.03 -7.62
CA ASP A 123 6.75 -21.15 -9.08
C ASP A 123 6.38 -19.84 -9.82
N ILE A 124 5.98 -18.77 -9.12
CA ILE A 124 5.65 -17.49 -9.79
C ILE A 124 6.88 -16.89 -10.49
N ASP A 125 6.66 -16.24 -11.62
CA ASP A 125 7.72 -15.66 -12.44
C ASP A 125 8.19 -14.29 -11.93
N GLY A 126 7.40 -13.65 -11.06
CA GLY A 126 7.85 -12.46 -10.37
C GLY A 126 6.80 -11.73 -9.54
N LEU A 127 7.24 -10.59 -9.01
CA LEU A 127 6.43 -9.68 -8.22
C LEU A 127 6.36 -8.33 -8.92
N ARG A 128 5.17 -7.75 -8.96
CA ARG A 128 4.93 -6.38 -9.41
C ARG A 128 4.41 -5.55 -8.25
N PHE A 129 5.16 -4.54 -7.85
CA PHE A 129 4.70 -3.60 -6.83
C PHE A 129 3.69 -2.63 -7.41
N ASP A 130 2.51 -2.60 -6.82
CA ASP A 130 1.47 -1.63 -7.11
C ASP A 130 1.65 -0.40 -6.21
N TRP A 131 1.51 0.79 -6.81
CA TRP A 131 1.64 2.08 -6.13
C TRP A 131 2.90 2.22 -5.26
N PRO A 132 4.12 2.14 -5.83
CA PRO A 132 5.35 2.52 -5.13
C PRO A 132 5.46 4.05 -4.92
N GLU A 133 4.36 4.79 -5.11
CA GLU A 133 4.22 6.24 -5.05
C GLU A 133 2.86 6.61 -4.44
N TYR A 134 2.66 7.89 -4.12
CA TYR A 134 1.34 8.40 -3.73
C TYR A 134 0.54 8.78 -4.98
N PRO A 135 -0.63 8.16 -5.23
CA PRO A 135 -1.49 8.59 -6.32
C PRO A 135 -1.87 10.07 -6.17
N PRO A 136 -1.68 10.92 -7.20
CA PRO A 136 -2.07 12.33 -7.14
C PRO A 136 -3.57 12.51 -7.45
N TYR A 137 -4.46 11.77 -6.76
CA TYR A 137 -5.91 11.94 -6.92
C TYR A 137 -6.41 13.28 -6.41
N PHE A 138 -5.73 13.83 -5.40
CA PHE A 138 -5.95 15.17 -4.88
C PHE A 138 -4.62 15.92 -4.87
N LEU A 139 -4.69 17.26 -4.97
CA LEU A 139 -3.52 18.12 -4.93
C LEU A 139 -2.67 17.86 -3.68
N ASP A 140 -3.31 17.67 -2.52
CA ASP A 140 -2.68 17.31 -1.24
C ASP A 140 -1.68 16.15 -1.38
N SER A 141 -2.02 15.14 -2.20
CA SER A 141 -1.19 13.93 -2.35
C SER A 141 0.13 14.17 -3.06
N ALA A 142 0.24 15.27 -3.83
CA ALA A 142 1.51 15.70 -4.43
C ALA A 142 2.48 16.32 -3.41
N PHE A 143 2.00 16.64 -2.20
CA PHE A 143 2.78 17.24 -1.12
C PHE A 143 3.11 16.26 0.00
N PHE A 144 2.80 14.98 -0.15
CA PHE A 144 3.27 13.96 0.78
C PHE A 144 4.73 13.58 0.49
N ASP A 145 5.54 13.25 1.47
CA ASP A 145 5.23 12.97 2.87
C ASP A 145 6.15 13.77 3.81
N PHE A 146 5.58 14.39 4.85
CA PHE A 146 6.30 15.12 5.91
C PHE A 146 6.13 14.49 7.31
N SER A 147 5.84 13.19 7.36
CA SER A 147 5.84 12.41 8.61
C SER A 147 7.24 12.29 9.21
N GLU A 148 7.33 11.85 10.47
CA GLU A 148 8.62 11.55 11.13
C GLU A 148 9.41 10.47 10.36
N HIS A 149 8.71 9.51 9.73
CA HIS A 149 9.35 8.50 8.88
C HIS A 149 10.02 9.12 7.66
N ALA A 150 9.34 10.06 6.99
CA ALA A 150 9.91 10.80 5.87
C ALA A 150 11.08 11.69 6.31
N ARG A 151 11.00 12.30 7.50
CA ARG A 151 12.12 13.06 8.09
C ARG A 151 13.36 12.22 8.30
N GLN A 152 13.21 11.04 8.88
CA GLN A 152 14.30 10.09 9.06
C GLN A 152 14.88 9.64 7.72
N ALA A 153 14.03 9.37 6.72
CA ALA A 153 14.49 9.01 5.38
C ALA A 153 15.25 10.14 4.70
N ALA A 154 14.77 11.38 4.80
CA ALA A 154 15.46 12.56 4.28
C ALA A 154 16.86 12.70 4.90
N GLY A 155 16.97 12.53 6.22
CA GLY A 155 18.25 12.54 6.92
C GLY A 155 19.22 11.45 6.42
N ARG A 156 18.73 10.21 6.22
CA ARG A 156 19.54 9.12 5.65
C ARG A 156 20.02 9.39 4.23
N LEU A 157 19.21 10.10 3.43
CA LEU A 157 19.49 10.41 2.02
C LEU A 157 20.28 11.73 1.84
N GLY A 158 20.57 12.45 2.92
CA GLY A 158 21.31 13.72 2.88
C GLY A 158 20.49 14.93 2.43
N TYR A 159 19.16 14.84 2.51
CA TYR A 159 18.26 15.95 2.22
C TYR A 159 18.05 16.85 3.46
N ASN A 160 17.92 18.15 3.23
CA ASN A 160 17.54 19.11 4.25
C ASN A 160 16.01 19.12 4.39
N PHE A 161 15.51 18.34 5.35
CA PHE A 161 14.07 18.16 5.55
C PHE A 161 13.37 19.47 5.92
N GLU A 162 13.99 20.31 6.75
CA GLU A 162 13.42 21.57 7.20
C GLU A 162 13.21 22.54 6.02
N ASN A 163 14.18 22.63 5.12
CA ASN A 163 14.04 23.44 3.90
C ASN A 163 12.96 22.88 2.97
N MET A 164 12.96 21.56 2.74
CA MET A 164 11.92 20.91 1.93
C MET A 164 10.52 21.20 2.49
N GLN A 165 10.37 21.09 3.82
CA GLN A 165 9.11 21.33 4.50
C GLN A 165 8.66 22.78 4.35
N SER A 166 9.55 23.74 4.60
CA SER A 166 9.25 25.17 4.44
C SER A 166 8.85 25.52 3.01
N ASP A 167 9.62 25.06 2.02
CA ASP A 167 9.38 25.36 0.60
C ASP A 167 8.08 24.71 0.10
N SER A 168 7.85 23.44 0.46
CA SER A 168 6.61 22.74 0.14
C SER A 168 5.40 23.37 0.83
N GLN A 169 5.53 23.82 2.08
CA GLN A 169 4.46 24.52 2.80
C GLN A 169 4.10 25.85 2.12
N ALA A 170 5.12 26.64 1.73
CA ALA A 170 4.90 27.91 1.04
C ALA A 170 4.18 27.71 -0.30
N LEU A 171 4.59 26.71 -1.08
CA LEU A 171 3.93 26.37 -2.34
C LEU A 171 2.50 25.85 -2.10
N TYR A 172 2.31 24.98 -1.11
CA TYR A 172 1.00 24.43 -0.77
C TYR A 172 -0.01 25.54 -0.39
N GLN A 173 0.42 26.51 0.43
CA GLN A 173 -0.38 27.67 0.81
C GLN A 173 -0.70 28.56 -0.39
N LYS A 174 0.28 28.80 -1.27
CA LYS A 174 0.06 29.57 -2.51
C LYS A 174 -1.03 28.93 -3.36
N LEU A 175 -0.97 27.62 -3.60
CA LEU A 175 -1.94 26.92 -4.44
C LEU A 175 -3.32 26.77 -3.79
N ASN A 176 -3.40 26.68 -2.45
CA ASN A 176 -4.66 26.53 -1.71
C ASN A 176 -5.25 27.86 -1.22
N GLY A 177 -5.28 28.87 -2.09
CA GLY A 177 -5.96 30.14 -1.83
C GLY A 177 -5.05 31.37 -1.72
N GLY A 178 -3.74 31.21 -1.93
CA GLY A 178 -2.79 32.32 -1.97
C GLY A 178 -2.52 32.90 -3.36
N LEU A 179 -3.09 32.35 -4.43
CA LEU A 179 -2.94 32.87 -5.79
C LEU A 179 -3.65 34.23 -5.95
N THR A 180 -2.99 35.15 -6.65
CA THR A 180 -3.50 36.48 -6.98
C THR A 180 -3.60 36.68 -8.49
N ASN A 181 -4.22 37.77 -8.94
CA ASN A 181 -4.28 38.09 -10.37
C ASN A 181 -2.89 38.26 -11.02
N TYR A 182 -1.85 38.55 -10.24
CA TYR A 182 -0.47 38.64 -10.76
C TYR A 182 0.11 37.27 -11.14
N ASP A 183 -0.46 36.18 -10.61
CA ASP A 183 -0.03 34.82 -10.90
C ASP A 183 -0.68 34.24 -12.17
N LEU A 184 -1.63 34.97 -12.80
CA LEU A 184 -2.42 34.49 -13.93
C LEU A 184 -1.84 34.79 -15.32
N GLY A 185 -0.76 35.59 -15.41
CA GLY A 185 0.03 35.79 -16.63
C GLY A 185 -0.76 36.08 -17.90
#